data_AF-A0A258KBD0-F1
#
_entry.id   AF-A0A258KBD0-F1
#
_cell.length_a   1.000
_cell.length_b   1.000
_cell.length_c   1.000
_cell.angle_alpha   90.00
_cell.angle_beta   90.00
_cell.angle_gamma   90.00
#
_symmetry.space_group_name_H-M   'P 1'
#
loop_
_entity.id
_entity.type
_entity.pdbx_description
1 polymer ?
#
loop_
_entity_poly.entity_id
_entity_poly.type
_entity_poly.pdbx_seq_one_letter_code
_entity_poly.pdbx_strand_id
1 'polypeptide(L)'
;MEDFAKVSNFQSFYNSHQPYYKAILEDAKTKLNVHQIQTWLETQFSSKYDKYYLVISPLMHATHFTRHFTYQGEKTSIMWVSDAEGYNAQLYSQSQIAGLYTGIVFSEIDHNYVNPVSDKYKKEINKIMGDVHRAKWIKANGDGKYYGTGYKVFNEYMTHAVYLIYTNEFYPASDQTVIENARIKMMEQSRKYYRFGDFYRQLKTLYTSK
;
A
#
# COMPACT_ATOMS: atom_id res chain seq x y z
N MET A 1 16.57 -25.55 0.23
CA MET A 1 15.23 -25.36 -0.40
C MET A 1 14.72 -26.67 -0.98
N GLU A 2 15.44 -27.27 -1.94
CA GLU A 2 15.03 -28.56 -2.54
C GLU A 2 14.93 -29.70 -1.52
N ASP A 3 15.93 -29.83 -0.63
CA ASP A 3 15.94 -30.86 0.42
C ASP A 3 14.76 -30.74 1.39
N PHE A 4 14.47 -29.52 1.86
CA PHE A 4 13.28 -29.23 2.67
C PHE A 4 11.98 -29.61 1.94
N ALA A 5 11.83 -29.27 0.66
CA ALA A 5 10.63 -29.59 -0.11
C ALA A 5 10.41 -31.11 -0.24
N LYS A 6 11.50 -31.88 -0.38
CA LYS A 6 11.46 -33.35 -0.40
C LYS A 6 11.10 -33.92 0.97
N VAL A 7 11.79 -33.52 2.04
CA VAL A 7 11.60 -34.06 3.40
C VAL A 7 10.21 -33.71 3.95
N SER A 8 9.70 -32.52 3.68
CA SER A 8 8.37 -32.08 4.13
C SER A 8 7.21 -32.60 3.26
N ASN A 9 7.52 -33.25 2.14
CA ASN A 9 6.55 -33.61 1.10
C ASN A 9 5.70 -32.41 0.63
N PHE A 10 6.34 -31.23 0.53
CA PHE A 10 5.67 -29.96 0.25
C PHE A 10 4.86 -29.98 -1.05
N GLN A 11 5.34 -30.68 -2.08
CA GLN A 11 4.63 -30.76 -3.35
C GLN A 11 3.26 -31.45 -3.20
N SER A 12 3.19 -32.56 -2.46
CA SER A 12 1.91 -33.23 -2.18
C SER A 12 0.99 -32.35 -1.35
N PHE A 13 1.51 -31.68 -0.31
CA PHE A 13 0.76 -30.70 0.46
C PHE A 13 0.20 -29.58 -0.43
N TYR A 14 1.03 -28.96 -1.26
CA TYR A 14 0.61 -27.89 -2.16
C TYR A 14 -0.46 -28.36 -3.15
N ASN A 15 -0.29 -29.55 -3.72
CA ASN A 15 -1.24 -30.14 -4.66
C ASN A 15 -2.60 -30.43 -4.00
N SER A 16 -2.61 -30.94 -2.76
CA SER A 16 -3.86 -31.21 -2.05
C SER A 16 -4.60 -29.95 -1.60
N HIS A 17 -3.90 -28.82 -1.47
CA HIS A 17 -4.48 -27.53 -1.07
C HIS A 17 -4.70 -26.56 -2.25
N GLN A 18 -4.56 -27.02 -3.50
CA GLN A 18 -4.86 -26.21 -4.69
C GLN A 18 -6.22 -25.50 -4.66
N PRO A 19 -7.33 -26.14 -4.22
CA PRO A 19 -8.62 -25.46 -4.15
C PRO A 19 -8.62 -24.25 -3.20
N TYR A 20 -7.93 -24.35 -2.06
CA TYR A 20 -7.81 -23.26 -1.09
C TYR A 20 -7.06 -22.06 -1.68
N TYR A 21 -5.89 -22.30 -2.30
CA TYR A 21 -5.13 -21.22 -2.94
C TYR A 21 -5.88 -20.58 -4.11
N LYS A 22 -6.61 -21.36 -4.89
CA LYS A 22 -7.47 -20.83 -5.96
C LYS A 22 -8.58 -19.94 -5.41
N ALA A 23 -9.22 -20.34 -4.30
CA ALA A 23 -10.24 -19.51 -3.66
C ALA A 23 -9.69 -18.15 -3.20
N ILE A 24 -8.49 -18.13 -2.60
CA ILE A 24 -7.81 -16.88 -2.24
C ILE A 24 -7.54 -16.00 -3.47
N LEU A 25 -7.04 -16.59 -4.56
CA LEU A 25 -6.76 -15.85 -5.79
C LEU A 25 -8.02 -15.26 -6.40
N GLU A 26 -9.12 -16.02 -6.46
CA GLU A 26 -10.40 -15.52 -6.97
C GLU A 26 -10.97 -14.42 -6.07
N ASP A 27 -10.92 -14.60 -4.75
CA ASP A 27 -11.36 -13.58 -3.80
C ASP A 27 -10.58 -12.26 -3.99
N ALA A 28 -9.25 -12.35 -4.09
CA ALA A 28 -8.40 -11.19 -4.32
C ALA A 28 -8.69 -10.51 -5.67
N LYS A 29 -8.95 -11.27 -6.74
CA LYS A 29 -9.35 -10.69 -8.05
C LYS A 29 -10.65 -9.92 -7.98
N THR A 30 -11.61 -10.35 -7.16
CA THR A 30 -12.87 -9.62 -7.00
C THR A 30 -12.70 -8.31 -6.22
N LYS A 31 -11.70 -8.24 -5.34
CA LYS A 31 -11.46 -7.10 -4.44
C LYS A 31 -10.40 -6.12 -4.94
N LEU A 32 -9.45 -6.57 -5.75
CA LEU A 32 -8.32 -5.78 -6.22
C LEU A 32 -8.37 -5.58 -7.73
N ASN A 33 -8.60 -4.34 -8.15
CA ASN A 33 -8.43 -3.95 -9.54
C ASN A 33 -7.03 -3.34 -9.75
N VAL A 34 -6.00 -4.20 -9.81
CA VAL A 34 -4.59 -3.76 -9.95
C VAL A 34 -4.37 -2.96 -11.23
N HIS A 35 -5.06 -3.32 -12.33
CA HIS A 35 -4.99 -2.58 -13.58
C HIS A 35 -5.52 -1.14 -13.42
N GLN A 36 -6.64 -0.95 -12.73
CA GLN A 36 -7.18 0.38 -12.43
C GLN A 36 -6.21 1.19 -11.56
N ILE A 37 -5.62 0.57 -10.53
CA ILE A 37 -4.61 1.24 -9.68
C ILE A 37 -3.41 1.70 -10.51
N GLN A 38 -2.86 0.81 -11.35
CA GLN A 38 -1.75 1.15 -12.25
C GLN A 38 -2.13 2.29 -13.17
N THR A 39 -3.27 2.17 -13.86
CA THR A 39 -3.73 3.16 -14.84
C THR A 39 -3.85 4.53 -14.18
N TRP A 40 -4.47 4.59 -13.00
CA TRP A 40 -4.63 5.83 -12.27
C TRP A 40 -3.30 6.41 -11.79
N LEU A 41 -2.40 5.61 -11.20
CA LEU A 41 -1.08 6.12 -10.80
C LEU A 41 -0.30 6.65 -12.00
N GLU A 42 -0.41 6.00 -13.14
CA GLU A 42 0.23 6.43 -14.37
C GLU A 42 -0.40 7.67 -15.02
N THR A 43 -1.62 8.09 -14.64
CA THR A 43 -2.15 9.41 -15.03
C THR A 43 -1.70 10.51 -14.07
N GLN A 44 -1.51 10.18 -12.79
CA GLN A 44 -1.11 11.13 -11.76
C GLN A 44 0.40 11.41 -11.72
N PHE A 45 1.20 10.45 -12.20
CA PHE A 45 2.66 10.49 -12.13
C PHE A 45 3.30 10.22 -13.50
N SER A 46 4.52 10.73 -13.68
CA SER A 46 5.30 10.52 -14.92
C SER A 46 5.94 9.14 -15.02
N SER A 47 6.02 8.40 -13.91
CA SER A 47 6.57 7.04 -13.92
C SER A 47 5.59 6.08 -14.60
N LYS A 48 6.13 5.15 -15.39
CA LYS A 48 5.40 4.08 -16.10
C LYS A 48 6.05 2.73 -15.82
N TYR A 49 5.28 1.66 -15.92
CA TYR A 49 5.74 0.28 -15.78
C TYR A 49 5.04 -0.61 -16.81
N ASP A 50 5.78 -1.53 -17.42
CA ASP A 50 5.26 -2.40 -18.48
C ASP A 50 4.50 -3.59 -17.91
N LYS A 51 4.91 -4.09 -16.74
CA LYS A 51 4.35 -5.30 -16.12
C LYS A 51 4.15 -5.16 -14.61
N TYR A 52 3.02 -5.67 -14.13
CA TYR A 52 2.72 -5.85 -12.72
C TYR A 52 2.49 -7.33 -12.40
N TYR A 53 3.18 -7.81 -11.37
CA TYR A 53 2.92 -9.11 -10.77
C TYR A 53 2.47 -8.94 -9.32
N LEU A 54 1.37 -9.58 -8.96
CA LEU A 54 0.90 -9.68 -7.59
C LEU A 54 1.02 -11.14 -7.14
N VAL A 55 1.81 -11.37 -6.11
CA VAL A 55 1.97 -12.66 -5.44
C VAL A 55 1.21 -12.59 -4.13
N ILE A 56 0.18 -13.40 -3.98
CA ILE A 56 -0.65 -13.43 -2.77
C ILE A 56 -0.21 -14.62 -1.92
N SER A 57 0.02 -14.37 -0.64
CA SER A 57 0.39 -15.42 0.32
C SER A 57 -0.36 -15.23 1.65
N PRO A 58 -1.20 -16.19 2.08
CA PRO A 58 -1.91 -16.12 3.36
C PRO A 58 -0.95 -16.07 4.56
N LEU A 59 0.29 -16.53 4.37
CA LEU A 59 1.31 -16.58 5.43
C LEU A 59 1.99 -15.23 5.69
N MET A 60 1.72 -14.21 4.89
CA MET A 60 2.37 -12.90 5.04
C MET A 60 1.73 -12.02 6.11
N HIS A 61 0.50 -12.31 6.53
CA HIS A 61 -0.25 -11.52 7.51
C HIS A 61 -0.20 -10.02 7.20
N ALA A 62 0.35 -9.16 8.06
CA ALA A 62 0.45 -7.73 7.79
C ALA A 62 1.68 -7.32 6.95
N THR A 63 2.50 -8.28 6.52
CA THR A 63 3.73 -8.01 5.77
C THR A 63 3.42 -7.90 4.29
N HIS A 64 4.02 -6.91 3.65
CA HIS A 64 3.87 -6.65 2.24
C HIS A 64 5.13 -5.93 1.76
N PHE A 65 5.53 -6.17 0.51
CA PHE A 65 6.66 -5.46 -0.07
C PHE A 65 6.61 -5.47 -1.59
N THR A 66 7.19 -4.43 -2.18
CA THR A 66 7.38 -4.30 -3.63
C THR A 66 8.85 -4.43 -4.03
N ARG A 67 9.08 -4.93 -5.25
CA ARG A 67 10.35 -4.84 -5.96
C ARG A 67 10.08 -4.42 -7.38
N HIS A 68 10.91 -3.54 -7.91
CA HIS A 68 10.95 -3.25 -9.32
C HIS A 68 12.31 -3.56 -9.91
N PHE A 69 12.32 -3.91 -11.20
CA PHE A 69 13.52 -4.15 -11.98
C PHE A 69 13.23 -3.93 -13.46
N THR A 70 14.28 -3.73 -14.24
CA THR A 70 14.19 -3.71 -15.71
C THR A 70 14.88 -4.95 -16.24
N TYR A 71 14.17 -5.75 -17.04
CA TYR A 71 14.71 -6.93 -17.69
C TYR A 71 14.36 -6.88 -19.18
N GLN A 72 15.36 -7.00 -20.05
CA GLN A 72 15.19 -6.92 -21.50
C GLN A 72 14.42 -5.68 -21.99
N GLY A 73 14.63 -4.54 -21.32
CA GLY A 73 13.96 -3.28 -21.66
C GLY A 73 12.58 -3.10 -21.03
N GLU A 74 12.01 -4.14 -20.41
CA GLU A 74 10.71 -4.07 -19.74
C GLU A 74 10.86 -3.76 -18.26
N LYS A 75 10.23 -2.68 -17.80
CA LYS A 75 10.19 -2.28 -16.39
C LYS A 75 9.05 -3.01 -15.69
N THR A 76 9.41 -3.91 -14.78
CA THR A 76 8.48 -4.76 -14.04
C THR A 76 8.40 -4.32 -12.59
N SER A 77 7.19 -4.32 -12.03
CA SER A 77 6.93 -4.22 -10.60
C SER A 77 6.29 -5.52 -10.12
N ILE A 78 6.89 -6.16 -9.11
CA ILE A 78 6.35 -7.35 -8.45
C ILE A 78 6.09 -7.05 -6.98
N MET A 79 4.96 -7.51 -6.47
CA MET A 79 4.56 -7.32 -5.09
C MET A 79 4.17 -8.62 -4.44
N TRP A 80 4.41 -8.68 -3.15
CA TRP A 80 3.97 -9.75 -2.28
C TRP A 80 3.03 -9.17 -1.23
N VAL A 81 1.82 -9.72 -1.15
CA VAL A 81 0.75 -9.23 -0.26
C VAL A 81 0.06 -10.39 0.43
N SER A 82 -0.56 -10.11 1.58
CA SER A 82 -1.48 -11.05 2.23
C SER A 82 -2.80 -11.14 1.48
N ASP A 83 -3.64 -12.10 1.88
CA ASP A 83 -5.04 -12.10 1.48
C ASP A 83 -5.89 -11.09 2.30
N ALA A 84 -7.20 -11.10 2.04
CA ALA A 84 -8.19 -10.28 2.71
C ALA A 84 -8.87 -10.98 3.91
N GLU A 85 -8.42 -12.17 4.33
CA GLU A 85 -9.11 -13.00 5.33
C GLU A 85 -9.20 -12.30 6.70
N GLY A 86 -8.23 -11.41 7.01
CA GLY A 86 -8.21 -10.65 8.25
C GLY A 86 -9.33 -9.61 8.41
N TYR A 87 -10.14 -9.34 7.38
CA TYR A 87 -11.23 -8.36 7.45
C TYR A 87 -12.56 -9.01 7.83
N ASN A 88 -13.18 -8.50 8.89
CA ASN A 88 -14.44 -9.03 9.39
C ASN A 88 -15.63 -8.61 8.50
N ALA A 89 -16.20 -9.56 7.75
CA ALA A 89 -17.35 -9.37 6.88
C ALA A 89 -18.68 -9.10 7.62
N GLN A 90 -18.73 -9.23 8.95
CA GLN A 90 -19.87 -8.77 9.76
C GLN A 90 -19.79 -7.27 10.09
N LEU A 91 -18.59 -6.69 10.03
CA LEU A 91 -18.36 -5.27 10.33
C LEU A 91 -18.30 -4.40 9.07
N TYR A 92 -17.90 -4.99 7.94
CA TYR A 92 -17.67 -4.27 6.69
C TYR A 92 -18.40 -4.92 5.53
N SER A 93 -18.93 -4.09 4.63
CA SER A 93 -19.43 -4.55 3.33
C SER A 93 -18.29 -5.09 2.46
N GLN A 94 -18.60 -5.90 1.43
CA GLN A 94 -17.57 -6.39 0.50
C GLN A 94 -16.82 -5.25 -0.21
N SER A 95 -17.52 -4.16 -0.53
CA SER A 95 -16.92 -2.94 -1.11
C SER A 95 -15.96 -2.26 -0.13
N GLN A 96 -16.34 -2.16 1.15
CA GLN A 96 -15.47 -1.61 2.19
C GLN A 96 -14.24 -2.48 2.42
N ILE A 97 -14.41 -3.82 2.47
CA ILE A 97 -13.28 -4.76 2.56
C ILE A 97 -12.36 -4.59 1.35
N ALA A 98 -12.92 -4.51 0.14
CA ALA A 98 -12.15 -4.28 -1.07
C ALA A 98 -11.35 -2.98 -1.00
N GLY A 99 -11.95 -1.90 -0.50
CA GLY A 99 -11.26 -0.63 -0.24
C GLY A 99 -10.11 -0.79 0.74
N LEU A 100 -10.39 -1.29 1.94
CA LEU A 100 -9.39 -1.46 3.00
C LEU A 100 -8.22 -2.34 2.55
N TYR A 101 -8.51 -3.46 1.89
CA TYR A 101 -7.52 -4.38 1.34
C TYR A 101 -6.72 -3.76 0.19
N THR A 102 -7.39 -3.02 -0.71
CA THR A 102 -6.71 -2.25 -1.77
C THR A 102 -5.68 -1.30 -1.16
N GLY A 103 -5.95 -0.69 -0.01
CA GLY A 103 -5.00 0.22 0.62
C GLY A 103 -3.72 -0.44 1.16
N ILE A 104 -3.67 -1.77 1.32
CA ILE A 104 -2.43 -2.50 1.60
C ILE A 104 -1.61 -2.62 0.32
N VAL A 105 -2.25 -3.07 -0.77
CA VAL A 105 -1.58 -3.27 -2.05
C VAL A 105 -1.13 -1.94 -2.66
N PHE A 106 -2.01 -0.95 -2.63
CA PHE A 106 -1.80 0.37 -3.20
C PHE A 106 -0.58 1.06 -2.59
N SER A 107 -0.42 1.01 -1.27
CA SER A 107 0.69 1.70 -0.61
C SER A 107 2.06 1.13 -0.98
N GLU A 108 2.12 -0.12 -1.42
CA GLU A 108 3.37 -0.70 -1.91
C GLU A 108 3.59 -0.42 -3.40
N ILE A 109 2.52 -0.40 -4.20
CA ILE A 109 2.61 0.01 -5.61
C ILE A 109 3.09 1.45 -5.69
N ASP A 110 2.46 2.36 -4.95
CA ASP A 110 2.63 3.78 -5.18
C ASP A 110 4.00 4.30 -4.75
N HIS A 111 4.73 3.58 -3.89
CA HIS A 111 6.13 3.87 -3.59
C HIS A 111 6.99 3.95 -4.86
N ASN A 112 6.65 3.16 -5.89
CA ASN A 112 7.30 3.18 -7.19
C ASN A 112 7.04 4.46 -8.02
N TYR A 113 6.12 5.32 -7.57
CA TYR A 113 5.67 6.55 -8.22
C TYR A 113 5.91 7.79 -7.34
N VAL A 114 5.58 7.71 -6.05
CA VAL A 114 5.77 8.76 -5.05
C VAL A 114 7.25 9.02 -4.78
N ASN A 115 8.07 7.98 -4.62
CA ASN A 115 9.47 8.15 -4.26
C ASN A 115 10.25 8.90 -5.35
N PRO A 116 10.15 8.57 -6.66
CA PRO A 116 10.82 9.32 -7.72
C PRO A 116 10.46 10.81 -7.79
N VAL A 117 9.22 11.18 -7.43
CA VAL A 117 8.84 12.60 -7.33
C VAL A 117 9.50 13.24 -6.12
N SER A 118 9.42 12.58 -4.96
CA SER A 118 9.97 13.07 -3.69
C SER A 118 11.49 13.20 -3.72
N ASP A 119 12.19 12.35 -4.48
CA ASP A 119 13.64 12.41 -4.68
C ASP A 119 14.10 13.78 -5.21
N LYS A 120 13.29 14.40 -6.08
CA LYS A 120 13.58 15.72 -6.65
C LYS A 120 13.54 16.84 -5.61
N TYR A 121 12.86 16.62 -4.48
CA TYR A 121 12.63 17.61 -3.41
C TYR A 121 13.23 17.17 -2.07
N LYS A 122 14.19 16.25 -2.11
CA LYS A 122 14.74 15.62 -0.89
C LYS A 122 15.33 16.64 0.09
N LYS A 123 15.93 17.73 -0.41
CA LYS A 123 16.52 18.78 0.44
C LYS A 123 15.43 19.56 1.16
N GLU A 124 14.39 19.96 0.45
CA GLU A 124 13.23 20.71 0.92
C GLU A 124 12.44 19.90 1.94
N ILE A 125 12.18 18.62 1.64
CA ILE A 125 11.50 17.70 2.55
C ILE A 125 12.29 17.56 3.85
N ASN A 126 13.60 17.31 3.78
CA ASN A 126 14.43 17.17 4.99
C ASN A 126 14.55 18.48 5.78
N LYS A 127 14.44 19.65 5.13
CA LYS A 127 14.39 20.92 5.85
C LYS A 127 13.16 21.04 6.75
N ILE A 128 12.03 20.43 6.39
CA ILE A 128 10.74 20.55 7.10
C ILE A 128 10.45 19.34 8.00
N MET A 129 10.89 18.15 7.59
CA MET A 129 10.56 16.87 8.24
C MET A 129 11.79 16.09 8.72
N GLY A 130 13.01 16.61 8.48
CA GLY A 130 14.27 15.99 8.92
C GLY A 130 14.39 15.89 10.44
N ASP A 131 15.52 15.38 10.92
CA ASP A 131 15.67 14.89 12.30
C ASP A 131 15.22 15.89 13.38
N VAL A 132 15.55 17.17 13.22
CA VAL A 132 15.17 18.27 14.16
C VAL A 132 13.64 18.49 14.22
N HIS A 133 12.91 18.10 13.19
CA HIS A 133 11.45 18.30 13.08
C HIS A 133 10.66 17.00 13.06
N ARG A 134 11.32 15.84 13.00
CA ARG A 134 10.70 14.52 12.85
C ARG A 134 9.70 14.21 13.97
N ALA A 135 9.98 14.64 15.20
CA ALA A 135 9.07 14.49 16.34
C ALA A 135 7.74 15.26 16.19
N LYS A 136 7.65 16.23 15.25
CA LYS A 136 6.40 16.92 14.91
C LYS A 136 5.47 16.08 14.03
N TRP A 137 5.97 15.01 13.44
CA TRP A 137 5.28 14.21 12.42
C TRP A 137 5.08 12.76 12.84
N ILE A 138 5.93 12.22 13.70
CA ILE A 138 5.83 10.87 14.23
C ILE A 138 6.05 10.85 15.74
N LYS A 139 5.48 9.86 16.44
CA LYS A 139 5.86 9.58 17.83
C LYS A 139 6.98 8.55 17.87
N ALA A 140 7.87 8.68 18.86
CA ALA A 140 9.04 7.80 19.02
C ALA A 140 8.68 6.32 19.25
N ASN A 141 7.47 6.04 19.76
CA ASN A 141 6.98 4.68 20.00
C ASN A 141 6.19 4.08 18.82
N GLY A 142 6.12 4.74 17.66
CA GLY A 142 5.44 4.20 16.47
C GLY A 142 6.38 3.70 15.39
N ASP A 143 5.80 3.20 14.30
CA ASP A 143 6.51 2.63 13.15
C ASP A 143 7.44 3.63 12.48
N GLY A 144 7.09 4.92 12.56
CA GLY A 144 7.91 6.02 12.08
C GLY A 144 9.37 5.91 12.52
N LYS A 145 9.66 5.32 13.69
CA LYS A 145 11.01 5.14 14.22
C LYS A 145 11.93 4.33 13.29
N TYR A 146 11.39 3.37 12.54
CA TYR A 146 12.15 2.53 11.59
C TYR A 146 12.58 3.29 10.33
N TYR A 147 11.97 4.44 10.05
CA TYR A 147 12.29 5.30 8.91
C TYR A 147 13.33 6.34 9.31
N GLY A 148 14.61 6.01 9.15
CA GLY A 148 15.75 6.82 9.65
C GLY A 148 15.93 8.24 9.08
N THR A 149 15.01 8.77 8.26
CA THR A 149 15.10 10.16 7.73
C THR A 149 13.72 10.80 7.58
N GLY A 150 13.67 12.13 7.63
CA GLY A 150 12.45 12.91 7.36
C GLY A 150 11.85 12.65 5.97
N TYR A 151 12.70 12.53 4.96
CA TYR A 151 12.33 12.08 3.61
C TYR A 151 11.53 10.79 3.61
N LYS A 152 11.97 9.77 4.35
CA LYS A 152 11.27 8.48 4.41
C LYS A 152 9.91 8.61 5.11
N VAL A 153 9.82 9.43 6.15
CA VAL A 153 8.55 9.74 6.83
C VAL A 153 7.59 10.44 5.87
N PHE A 154 8.07 11.41 5.09
CA PHE A 154 7.26 12.10 4.09
C PHE A 154 6.70 11.15 3.03
N ASN A 155 7.52 10.25 2.49
CA ASN A 155 7.05 9.27 1.50
C ASN A 155 5.95 8.38 2.08
N GLU A 156 6.06 7.96 3.34
CA GLU A 156 5.00 7.20 3.99
C GLU A 156 3.71 8.01 4.15
N TYR A 157 3.79 9.28 4.55
CA TYR A 157 2.63 10.18 4.59
C TYR A 157 1.99 10.31 3.19
N MET A 158 2.79 10.54 2.16
CA MET A 158 2.32 10.69 0.78
C MET A 158 1.66 9.43 0.27
N THR A 159 2.27 8.26 0.48
CA THR A 159 1.76 6.98 0.03
C THR A 159 0.35 6.70 0.56
N HIS A 160 0.14 6.82 1.88
CA HIS A 160 -1.20 6.60 2.45
C HIS A 160 -2.20 7.71 2.04
N ALA A 161 -1.73 8.94 1.82
CA ALA A 161 -2.60 10.05 1.41
C ALA A 161 -3.01 9.97 -0.06
N VAL A 162 -2.12 9.56 -0.96
CA VAL A 162 -2.40 9.33 -2.39
C VAL A 162 -3.40 8.19 -2.56
N TYR A 163 -3.27 7.12 -1.78
CA TYR A 163 -4.30 6.08 -1.71
C TYR A 163 -5.68 6.66 -1.35
N LEU A 164 -5.76 7.54 -0.34
CA LEU A 164 -7.05 8.14 0.02
C LEU A 164 -7.61 9.04 -1.09
N ILE A 165 -6.75 9.74 -1.84
CA ILE A 165 -7.19 10.47 -3.05
C ILE A 165 -7.80 9.50 -4.07
N TYR A 166 -7.12 8.40 -4.38
CA TYR A 166 -7.65 7.35 -5.26
C TYR A 166 -9.02 6.84 -4.79
N THR A 167 -9.21 6.62 -3.49
CA THR A 167 -10.50 6.14 -2.98
C THR A 167 -11.65 7.14 -3.17
N ASN A 168 -11.37 8.44 -3.27
CA ASN A 168 -12.41 9.44 -3.57
C ASN A 168 -12.95 9.32 -4.99
N GLU A 169 -12.20 8.74 -5.92
CA GLU A 169 -12.59 8.63 -7.33
C GLU A 169 -13.30 7.31 -7.65
N PHE A 170 -12.98 6.23 -6.92
CA PHE A 170 -13.42 4.87 -7.29
C PHE A 170 -14.30 4.17 -6.27
N TYR A 171 -14.58 4.78 -5.10
CA TYR A 171 -15.49 4.21 -4.11
C TYR A 171 -16.69 5.14 -3.86
N PRO A 172 -17.88 4.59 -3.59
CA PRO A 172 -19.03 5.37 -3.16
C PRO A 172 -18.70 6.20 -1.90
N ALA A 173 -19.25 7.40 -1.77
CA ALA A 173 -18.94 8.32 -0.67
C ALA A 173 -19.14 7.69 0.73
N SER A 174 -20.15 6.82 0.89
CA SER A 174 -20.39 6.08 2.14
C SER A 174 -19.24 5.14 2.49
N ASP A 175 -18.71 4.41 1.52
CA ASP A 175 -17.61 3.47 1.72
C ASP A 175 -16.28 4.22 1.86
N GLN A 176 -16.09 5.27 1.06
CA GLN A 176 -14.94 6.15 1.13
C GLN A 176 -14.78 6.73 2.54
N THR A 177 -15.87 7.19 3.17
CA THR A 177 -15.83 7.73 4.54
C THR A 177 -15.33 6.68 5.54
N VAL A 178 -15.77 5.43 5.40
CA VAL A 178 -15.34 4.31 6.26
C VAL A 178 -13.85 4.00 6.04
N ILE A 179 -13.43 3.92 4.78
CA ILE A 179 -12.05 3.64 4.39
C ILE A 179 -11.11 4.75 4.88
N GLU A 180 -11.47 6.01 4.67
CA GLU A 180 -10.72 7.18 5.10
C GLU A 180 -10.54 7.20 6.62
N ASN A 181 -11.63 7.03 7.37
CA ASN A 181 -11.57 7.00 8.83
C ASN A 181 -10.71 5.84 9.34
N ALA A 182 -10.84 4.65 8.74
CA ALA A 182 -10.02 3.50 9.11
C ALA A 182 -8.53 3.74 8.83
N ARG A 183 -8.19 4.32 7.67
CA ARG A 183 -6.81 4.63 7.27
C ARG A 183 -6.19 5.71 8.14
N ILE A 184 -6.91 6.80 8.41
CA ILE A 184 -6.45 7.88 9.31
C ILE A 184 -6.23 7.33 10.71
N LYS A 185 -7.20 6.57 11.25
CA LYS A 185 -7.08 5.93 12.56
C LYS A 185 -5.86 5.02 12.62
N MET A 186 -5.65 4.18 11.61
CA MET A 186 -4.49 3.29 11.55
C MET A 186 -3.17 4.09 11.54
N MET A 187 -3.06 5.13 10.70
CA MET A 187 -1.85 5.96 10.61
C MET A 187 -1.56 6.70 11.92
N GLU A 188 -2.56 7.36 12.50
CA GLU A 188 -2.38 8.21 13.67
C GLU A 188 -2.27 7.41 14.98
N GLN A 189 -3.12 6.39 15.14
CA GLN A 189 -3.25 5.67 16.41
C GLN A 189 -2.38 4.41 16.47
N SER A 190 -2.32 3.62 15.39
CA SER A 190 -1.51 2.39 15.40
C SER A 190 -0.06 2.69 15.05
N ARG A 191 0.17 3.35 13.91
CA ARG A 191 1.52 3.61 13.36
C ARG A 191 2.19 4.86 13.92
N LYS A 192 1.42 5.71 14.61
CA LYS A 192 1.83 6.97 15.27
C LYS A 192 2.34 8.07 14.34
N TYR A 193 1.86 8.10 13.11
CA TYR A 193 1.96 9.23 12.17
C TYR A 193 0.85 10.24 12.53
N TYR A 194 0.96 10.84 13.70
CA TYR A 194 -0.17 11.46 14.42
C TYR A 194 -0.74 12.75 13.79
N ARG A 195 -0.16 13.24 12.69
CA ARG A 195 -0.68 14.37 11.90
C ARG A 195 -1.20 13.94 10.52
N PHE A 196 -1.36 12.64 10.29
CA PHE A 196 -1.73 12.12 8.98
C PHE A 196 -3.06 12.68 8.46
N GLY A 197 -4.08 12.82 9.30
CA GLY A 197 -5.35 13.41 8.92
C GLY A 197 -5.22 14.87 8.47
N ASP A 198 -4.44 15.68 9.20
CA ASP A 198 -4.16 17.08 8.82
C ASP A 198 -3.42 17.16 7.48
N PHE A 199 -2.38 16.34 7.32
CA PHE A 199 -1.59 16.26 6.10
C PHE A 199 -2.45 15.87 4.90
N TYR A 200 -3.25 14.80 5.03
CA TYR A 200 -4.12 14.32 3.97
C TYR A 200 -5.17 15.36 3.58
N ARG A 201 -5.81 16.04 4.54
CA ARG A 201 -6.77 17.13 4.25
C ARG A 201 -6.13 18.23 3.41
N GLN A 202 -4.93 18.67 3.79
CA GLN A 202 -4.21 19.69 3.02
C GLN A 202 -3.85 19.20 1.62
N LEU A 203 -3.39 17.96 1.48
CA LEU A 203 -3.08 17.38 0.17
C LEU A 203 -4.33 17.28 -0.71
N LYS A 204 -5.47 16.85 -0.15
CA LYS A 204 -6.75 16.76 -0.86
C LYS A 204 -7.17 18.14 -1.39
N THR A 205 -7.08 19.19 -0.56
CA THR A 205 -7.35 20.57 -1.02
C THR A 205 -6.46 20.96 -2.20
N LEU A 206 -5.14 20.74 -2.09
CA LEU A 206 -4.19 21.05 -3.17
C LEU A 206 -4.48 20.26 -4.45
N TYR A 207 -4.93 19.01 -4.33
CA TYR A 207 -5.29 18.18 -5.46
C TYR A 207 -6.53 18.68 -6.18
N THR A 208 -7.58 19.07 -5.44
CA THR A 208 -8.85 19.54 -5.99
C THR A 208 -8.81 20.97 -6.54
N SER A 209 -7.78 21.76 -6.21
CA SER A 209 -7.61 23.13 -6.69
C SER A 209 -6.78 23.23 -7.99
N LYS A 210 -6.40 22.11 -8.58
CA LYS A 210 -5.77 22.05 -9.92
C LYS A 210 -6.82 22.25 -11.00
#